data_AF-A0A927Y5X5-F1
#
_entry.id   AF-A0A927Y5X5-F1
#
_cell.length_a   1.000
_cell.length_b   1.000
_cell.length_c   1.000
_cell.angle_alpha   90.00
_cell.angle_beta   90.00
_cell.angle_gamma   90.00
#
_symmetry.space_group_name_H-M   'P 1'
#
loop_
_entity.id
_entity.type
_entity.pdbx_description
1 polymer ?
#
loop_
_entity_poly.entity_id
_entity_poly.type
_entity_poly.pdbx_seq_one_letter_code
_entity_poly.pdbx_strand_id
1 'polypeptide(L)'
;MNIAMKGAGLLGMGNPGLKSTQDRLDRMAKRDNKIAFFEQQKENLKTMKTDSLEDISRKLEMLHGYDDQIALAKVEFNNSQVFHMLDEARELGEKIAEAAEKMAPKTAEERREDAIEEATGVDMDGGILGEVMDELEDITEEMTEESAEELEEMAEETLSEQDLEQALYQETIETEDSLEDDMLPDKYKRIDYRV
;
A
#
# COMPACT_ATOMS: atom_id res chain seq x y z
N MET A 1 38.09 10.63 -34.85
CA MET A 1 36.91 9.74 -34.93
C MET A 1 35.88 10.25 -33.94
N ASN A 2 34.91 11.04 -34.42
CA ASN A 2 33.83 11.57 -33.59
C ASN A 2 32.69 10.56 -33.60
N ILE A 3 32.58 9.78 -32.53
CA ILE A 3 31.41 8.95 -32.29
C ILE A 3 30.31 9.92 -31.84
N ALA A 4 29.51 10.36 -32.80
CA ALA A 4 28.28 11.09 -32.54
C ALA A 4 27.35 10.16 -31.77
N MET A 5 27.16 10.46 -30.49
CA MET A 5 26.20 9.83 -29.59
C MET A 5 24.77 10.21 -30.03
N LYS A 6 24.34 9.69 -31.18
CA LYS A 6 22.99 9.83 -31.76
C LYS A 6 21.98 8.89 -31.09
N GLY A 7 22.12 8.66 -29.79
CA GLY A 7 21.26 7.76 -29.01
C GLY A 7 20.42 8.45 -27.92
N ALA A 8 20.70 9.71 -27.58
CA ALA A 8 20.06 10.38 -26.45
C ALA A 8 18.79 11.19 -26.82
N GLY A 9 18.28 11.04 -28.05
CA GLY A 9 17.17 11.85 -28.57
C GLY A 9 15.77 11.23 -28.47
N LEU A 10 15.64 9.97 -28.05
CA LEU A 10 14.36 9.25 -28.11
C LEU A 10 13.68 9.00 -26.76
N LEU A 11 14.35 9.27 -25.64
CA LEU A 11 13.77 9.11 -24.29
C LEU A 11 13.25 10.44 -23.69
N GLY A 12 13.25 11.53 -24.47
CA GLY A 12 12.97 12.88 -23.96
C GLY A 12 11.62 13.48 -24.36
N MET A 13 10.93 12.94 -25.36
CA MET A 13 9.59 13.41 -25.73
C MET A 13 8.54 12.53 -25.06
N GLY A 14 8.25 12.87 -23.79
CA GLY A 14 7.11 12.34 -23.06
C GLY A 14 5.83 12.53 -23.88
N ASN A 15 4.94 11.55 -23.78
CA ASN A 15 3.66 11.56 -24.46
C ASN A 15 2.88 12.81 -24.01
N PRO A 16 2.47 13.72 -24.92
CA PRO A 16 1.90 15.03 -24.55
C PRO A 16 0.56 14.97 -23.79
N GLY A 17 -0.03 13.77 -23.65
CA GLY A 17 -1.26 13.53 -22.88
C GLY A 17 -1.08 12.97 -21.47
N LEU A 18 0.16 12.74 -21.00
CA LEU A 18 0.40 12.24 -19.63
C LEU A 18 0.58 13.39 -18.64
N LYS A 19 0.02 13.23 -17.43
CA LYS A 19 0.18 14.18 -16.32
C LYS A 19 1.65 14.36 -15.92
N SER A 20 2.40 13.26 -15.95
CA SER A 20 3.86 13.22 -15.77
C SER A 20 4.62 14.15 -16.74
N THR A 21 4.18 14.27 -17.99
CA THR A 21 4.77 15.18 -18.99
C THR A 21 4.52 16.67 -18.66
N GLN A 22 3.33 17.02 -18.15
CA GLN A 22 2.99 18.39 -17.74
C GLN A 22 3.79 18.81 -16.51
N ASP A 23 3.84 17.95 -15.49
CA ASP A 23 4.59 18.21 -14.25
C ASP A 23 6.09 18.40 -14.53
N ARG A 24 6.63 17.71 -15.54
CA ARG A 24 8.02 17.90 -15.99
C ARG A 24 8.25 19.30 -16.55
N LEU A 25 7.35 19.81 -17.39
CA LEU A 25 7.47 21.15 -17.96
C LEU A 25 7.41 22.23 -16.87
N ASP A 26 6.55 22.06 -15.87
CA ASP A 26 6.46 22.96 -14.73
C ASP A 26 7.74 22.95 -13.89
N ARG A 27 8.33 21.76 -13.67
CA ARG A 27 9.63 21.65 -12.99
C ARG A 27 10.76 22.29 -13.79
N MET A 28 10.75 22.15 -15.12
CA MET A 28 11.69 22.82 -16.01
C MET A 28 11.56 24.35 -15.90
N ALA A 29 10.34 24.87 -16.00
CA ALA A 29 10.07 26.31 -15.86
C ALA A 29 10.49 26.86 -14.48
N LYS A 30 10.20 26.13 -13.39
CA LYS A 30 10.64 26.51 -12.04
C LYS A 30 12.16 26.56 -11.93
N ARG A 31 12.88 25.57 -12.46
CA ARG A 31 14.34 25.57 -12.52
C ARG A 31 14.85 26.78 -13.30
N ASP A 32 14.32 27.01 -14.49
CA ASP A 32 14.81 28.07 -15.38
C ASP A 32 14.55 29.47 -14.80
N ASN A 33 13.39 29.67 -14.15
CA ASN A 33 13.10 30.90 -13.42
C ASN A 33 14.08 31.12 -12.25
N LYS A 34 14.41 30.07 -11.48
CA LYS A 34 15.37 30.13 -10.37
C LYS A 34 16.79 30.45 -10.88
N ILE A 35 17.21 29.83 -11.98
CA ILE A 35 18.50 30.12 -12.61
C ILE A 35 18.55 31.56 -13.12
N ALA A 36 17.52 32.00 -13.85
CA ALA A 36 17.45 33.35 -14.41
C ALA A 36 17.49 34.43 -13.32
N PHE A 37 16.83 34.19 -12.17
CA PHE A 37 16.89 35.09 -11.02
C PHE A 37 18.33 35.24 -10.50
N PHE A 38 19.05 34.13 -10.28
CA PHE A 38 20.43 34.21 -9.79
C PHE A 38 21.40 34.75 -10.83
N GLU A 39 21.18 34.45 -12.12
CA GLU A 39 21.95 35.08 -13.20
C GLU A 39 21.76 36.60 -13.22
N GLN A 40 20.53 37.09 -13.03
CA GLN A 40 20.27 38.51 -12.90
C GLN A 40 20.97 39.12 -11.67
N GLN A 41 20.97 38.42 -10.54
CA GLN A 41 21.71 38.86 -9.34
C GLN A 41 23.22 38.91 -9.57
N LYS A 42 23.79 37.98 -10.35
CA LYS A 42 25.19 38.03 -10.77
C LYS A 42 25.48 39.22 -11.68
N GLU A 43 24.58 39.55 -12.60
CA GLU A 43 24.72 40.76 -13.42
C GLU A 43 24.63 42.03 -12.56
N ASN A 44 23.73 42.05 -11.57
CA ASN A 44 23.62 43.16 -10.62
C ASN A 44 24.88 43.32 -9.77
N LEU A 45 25.58 42.23 -9.42
CA LEU A 45 26.87 42.33 -8.73
C LEU A 45 27.88 43.14 -9.56
N LYS A 46 27.83 43.12 -10.90
CA LYS A 46 28.78 43.89 -11.73
C LYS A 46 28.65 45.40 -11.51
N THR A 47 27.44 45.90 -11.20
CA THR A 47 27.19 47.33 -10.97
C THR A 47 27.51 47.77 -9.54
N MET A 48 27.72 46.82 -8.62
CA MET A 48 28.12 47.10 -7.24
C MET A 48 29.54 47.70 -7.20
N LYS A 49 29.63 48.94 -6.72
CA LYS A 49 30.90 49.62 -6.43
C LYS A 49 31.57 48.96 -5.23
N THR A 50 32.89 48.83 -5.31
CA THR A 50 33.73 48.25 -4.26
C THR A 50 34.91 49.18 -4.03
N ASP A 51 34.96 49.79 -2.85
CA ASP A 51 35.97 50.80 -2.52
C ASP A 51 37.04 50.26 -1.56
N SER A 52 36.84 49.06 -1.00
CA SER A 52 37.76 48.39 -0.07
C SER A 52 37.99 46.91 -0.43
N LEU A 53 39.07 46.33 0.12
CA LEU A 53 39.37 44.91 -0.04
C LEU A 53 38.28 44.00 0.59
N GLU A 54 37.69 44.43 1.71
CA GLU A 54 36.59 43.72 2.35
C GLU A 54 35.33 43.69 1.47
N ASP A 55 35.04 44.78 0.76
CA ASP A 55 33.90 44.83 -0.18
C ASP A 55 34.11 43.90 -1.38
N ILE A 56 35.36 43.77 -1.85
CA ILE A 56 35.71 42.82 -2.91
C ILE A 56 35.53 41.38 -2.42
N SER A 57 35.97 41.06 -1.20
CA SER A 57 35.79 39.72 -0.60
C SER A 57 34.31 39.37 -0.48
N ARG A 58 33.48 40.28 0.06
CA ARG A 58 32.04 40.09 0.20
C ARG A 58 31.34 39.88 -1.15
N LYS A 59 31.74 40.63 -2.17
CA LYS A 59 31.22 40.50 -3.54
C LYS A 59 31.56 39.14 -4.15
N LEU A 60 32.76 38.62 -3.90
CA LEU A 60 33.16 37.28 -4.33
C LEU A 60 32.40 36.19 -3.58
N GLU A 61 32.21 36.32 -2.27
CA GLU A 61 31.39 35.39 -1.48
C GLU A 61 29.95 35.33 -2.00
N MET A 62 29.34 36.48 -2.31
CA MET A 62 28.00 36.52 -2.90
C MET A 62 27.96 35.88 -4.29
N LEU A 63 28.99 36.10 -5.12
CA LEU A 63 29.09 35.48 -6.44
C LEU A 63 29.15 33.96 -6.35
N HIS A 64 30.00 33.43 -5.48
CA HIS A 64 30.12 31.99 -5.24
C HIS A 64 28.81 31.41 -4.66
N GLY A 65 28.17 32.12 -3.73
CA GLY A 65 26.88 31.71 -3.20
C GLY A 65 25.78 31.61 -4.28
N TYR A 66 25.73 32.54 -5.23
CA TYR A 66 24.80 32.45 -6.35
C TYR A 66 25.13 31.31 -7.32
N ASP A 67 26.42 31.06 -7.59
CA ASP A 67 26.85 29.93 -8.42
C ASP A 67 26.49 28.59 -7.79
N ASP A 68 26.68 28.45 -6.48
CA ASP A 68 26.28 27.25 -5.73
C ASP A 68 24.76 27.04 -5.77
N GLN A 69 23.98 28.11 -5.66
CA GLN A 69 22.51 28.03 -5.75
C GLN A 69 22.02 27.68 -7.17
N ILE A 70 22.71 28.14 -8.21
CA ILE A 70 22.45 27.72 -9.60
C ILE A 70 22.81 26.24 -9.78
N ALA A 71 23.94 25.79 -9.24
CA ALA A 71 24.35 24.39 -9.29
C ALA A 71 23.35 23.50 -8.55
N LEU A 72 22.92 23.92 -7.35
CA LEU A 72 21.91 23.21 -6.57
C LEU A 72 20.57 23.11 -7.32
N ALA A 73 20.11 24.20 -7.96
CA ALA A 73 18.88 24.17 -8.76
C ALA A 73 18.96 23.16 -9.93
N LYS A 74 20.14 22.99 -10.53
CA LYS A 74 20.37 21.98 -11.58
C LYS A 74 20.37 20.56 -11.02
N VAL A 75 20.99 20.35 -9.85
CA VAL A 75 21.01 19.05 -9.16
C VAL A 75 19.61 18.66 -8.69
N GLU A 76 18.85 19.59 -8.09
CA GLU A 76 17.45 19.39 -7.70
C GLU A 76 16.60 18.96 -8.90
N PHE A 77 16.76 19.63 -10.05
CA PHE A 77 16.08 19.23 -11.27
C PHE A 77 16.49 17.83 -11.73
N ASN A 78 17.78 17.51 -11.74
CA ASN A 78 18.26 16.20 -12.15
C ASN A 78 17.73 15.09 -11.24
N ASN A 79 17.74 15.30 -9.92
CA ASN A 79 17.14 14.37 -8.96
C ASN A 79 15.64 14.21 -9.21
N SER A 80 14.92 15.29 -9.55
CA SER A 80 13.50 15.21 -9.90
C SER A 80 13.24 14.45 -11.21
N GLN A 81 14.18 14.44 -12.16
CA GLN A 81 14.06 13.64 -13.39
C GLN A 81 14.17 12.13 -13.10
N VAL A 82 14.94 11.72 -12.09
CA VAL A 82 15.04 10.31 -11.70
C VAL A 82 13.69 9.78 -11.22
N PHE A 83 13.01 10.50 -10.33
CA PHE A 83 11.67 10.11 -9.87
C PHE A 83 10.63 10.12 -11.00
N HIS A 84 10.70 11.12 -11.89
CA HIS A 84 9.81 11.21 -13.04
C HIS A 84 9.94 10.03 -14.02
N MET A 85 11.15 9.53 -14.28
CA MET A 85 11.34 8.32 -15.09
C MET A 85 10.72 7.07 -14.44
N LEU A 86 10.72 7.00 -13.11
CA LEU A 86 10.08 5.89 -12.38
C LEU A 86 8.55 6.00 -12.45
N ASP A 87 8.00 7.20 -12.30
CA ASP A 87 6.56 7.44 -12.41
C ASP A 87 6.05 7.14 -13.83
N GLU A 88 6.77 7.57 -14.88
CA GLU A 88 6.43 7.23 -16.27
C GLU A 88 6.48 5.73 -16.53
N ALA A 89 7.50 5.04 -16.01
CA ALA A 89 7.61 3.59 -16.16
C ALA A 89 6.47 2.85 -15.44
N ARG A 90 6.03 3.35 -14.28
CA ARG A 90 4.87 2.81 -13.56
C ARG A 90 3.57 3.06 -14.34
N GLU A 91 3.30 4.29 -14.77
CA GLU A 91 2.11 4.62 -15.56
C GLU A 91 2.02 3.78 -16.84
N LEU A 92 3.16 3.53 -17.50
CA LEU A 92 3.24 2.62 -18.65
C LEU A 92 2.95 1.17 -18.25
N GLY A 93 3.50 0.71 -17.13
CA GLY A 93 3.25 -0.63 -16.59
C GLY A 93 1.78 -0.86 -16.27
N GLU A 94 1.12 0.09 -15.62
CA GLU A 94 -0.31 0.05 -15.30
C GLU A 94 -1.16 -0.05 -16.58
N LYS A 95 -0.89 0.79 -17.59
CA LYS A 95 -1.62 0.71 -18.86
C LYS A 95 -1.42 -0.60 -19.60
N ILE A 96 -0.23 -1.19 -19.50
CA ILE A 96 0.05 -2.51 -20.08
C ILE A 96 -0.69 -3.60 -19.29
N ALA A 97 -0.75 -3.50 -17.96
CA ALA A 97 -1.49 -4.44 -17.12
C ALA A 97 -3.00 -4.38 -17.40
N GLU A 98 -3.61 -3.20 -17.43
CA GLU A 98 -5.02 -3.01 -17.81
C GLU A 98 -5.31 -3.55 -19.22
N ALA A 99 -4.40 -3.31 -20.17
CA ALA A 99 -4.55 -3.85 -21.53
C ALA A 99 -4.41 -5.38 -21.56
N ALA A 100 -3.54 -5.95 -20.73
CA ALA A 100 -3.37 -7.40 -20.61
C ALA A 100 -4.56 -8.06 -19.93
N GLU A 101 -5.16 -7.43 -18.93
CA GLU A 101 -6.40 -7.86 -18.26
C GLU A 101 -7.57 -7.85 -19.25
N LYS A 102 -7.75 -6.77 -20.02
CA LYS A 102 -8.76 -6.70 -21.10
C LYS A 102 -8.56 -7.73 -22.21
N MET A 103 -7.34 -8.21 -22.41
CA MET A 103 -7.02 -9.27 -23.38
C MET A 103 -6.98 -10.65 -22.75
N ALA A 104 -7.11 -10.77 -21.44
CA ALA A 104 -7.15 -12.05 -20.75
C ALA A 104 -8.40 -12.83 -21.20
N PRO A 105 -8.32 -14.17 -21.25
CA PRO A 105 -9.49 -14.97 -21.58
C PRO A 105 -10.56 -14.77 -20.51
N LYS A 106 -11.78 -14.40 -20.93
CA LYS A 106 -12.91 -14.18 -20.03
C LYS A 106 -13.09 -15.32 -19.03
N THR A 107 -13.29 -14.96 -17.77
CA THR A 107 -13.52 -15.92 -16.69
C THR A 107 -14.86 -16.65 -16.89
N ALA A 108 -15.10 -17.72 -16.12
CA ALA A 108 -16.37 -18.46 -16.21
C ALA A 108 -17.58 -17.65 -15.75
N GLU A 109 -17.33 -16.64 -14.93
CA GLU A 109 -18.29 -15.71 -14.35
C GLU A 109 -18.64 -14.59 -15.34
N GLU A 110 -17.65 -13.90 -15.89
CA GLU A 110 -17.85 -12.91 -16.96
C GLU A 110 -18.56 -13.50 -18.19
N ARG A 111 -18.29 -14.77 -18.53
CA ARG A 111 -19.02 -15.47 -19.61
C ARG A 111 -20.46 -15.82 -19.26
N ARG A 112 -20.77 -15.99 -17.97
CA ARG A 112 -22.15 -16.22 -17.50
C ARG A 112 -22.91 -14.91 -17.47
N GLU A 113 -22.26 -13.85 -17.01
CA GLU A 113 -22.80 -12.50 -17.01
C GLU A 113 -23.09 -12.02 -18.43
N ASP A 114 -22.14 -12.12 -19.36
CA ASP A 114 -22.36 -11.87 -20.80
C ASP A 114 -23.58 -12.64 -21.35
N ALA A 115 -23.75 -13.91 -20.93
CA ALA A 115 -24.84 -14.75 -21.42
C ALA A 115 -26.21 -14.33 -20.83
N ILE A 116 -26.22 -13.79 -19.62
CA ILE A 116 -27.40 -13.22 -18.98
C ILE A 116 -27.72 -11.86 -19.63
N GLU A 117 -26.73 -11.02 -19.88
CA GLU A 117 -26.88 -9.74 -20.59
C GLU A 117 -27.38 -9.93 -22.03
N GLU A 118 -26.84 -10.89 -22.79
CA GLU A 118 -27.30 -11.20 -24.14
C GLU A 118 -28.74 -11.75 -24.14
N ALA A 119 -29.11 -12.53 -23.12
CA ALA A 119 -30.45 -13.09 -23.00
C ALA A 119 -31.49 -12.06 -22.52
N THR A 120 -31.10 -11.10 -21.68
CA THR A 120 -32.01 -10.13 -21.05
C THR A 120 -32.01 -8.76 -21.73
N GLY A 121 -30.93 -8.42 -22.43
CA GLY A 121 -30.71 -7.12 -23.07
C GLY A 121 -30.46 -5.96 -22.09
N VAL A 122 -30.06 -6.26 -20.85
CA VAL A 122 -29.82 -5.29 -19.78
C VAL A 122 -28.37 -5.44 -19.30
N ASP A 123 -27.62 -4.34 -19.24
CA ASP A 123 -26.29 -4.30 -18.59
C ASP A 123 -26.44 -4.62 -17.10
N MET A 124 -25.69 -5.62 -16.64
CA MET A 124 -25.67 -6.03 -15.23
C MET A 124 -24.87 -5.02 -14.39
N ASP A 125 -23.81 -4.45 -14.95
CA ASP A 125 -22.84 -3.56 -14.27
C ASP A 125 -23.37 -2.12 -14.02
N GLY A 126 -24.54 -1.75 -14.56
CA GLY A 126 -25.06 -0.37 -14.48
C GLY A 126 -26.59 -0.23 -14.41
N GLY A 127 -27.31 -1.33 -14.25
CA GLY A 127 -28.77 -1.35 -14.16
C GLY A 127 -29.28 -1.52 -12.73
N ILE A 128 -30.59 -1.33 -12.52
CA ILE A 128 -31.29 -1.58 -11.24
C ILE A 128 -31.03 -3.00 -10.72
N LEU A 129 -30.75 -3.96 -11.61
CA LEU A 129 -30.44 -5.33 -11.24
C LEU A 129 -29.04 -5.48 -10.61
N GLY A 130 -28.06 -4.68 -11.05
CA GLY A 130 -26.72 -4.63 -10.45
C GLY A 130 -26.76 -4.12 -9.02
N GLU A 131 -27.44 -2.98 -8.79
CA GLU A 131 -27.62 -2.43 -7.43
C GLU A 131 -28.33 -3.43 -6.48
N VAL A 132 -29.29 -4.22 -6.98
CA VAL A 132 -29.98 -5.24 -6.18
C VAL A 132 -29.10 -6.48 -5.92
N MET A 133 -28.17 -6.80 -6.83
CA MET A 133 -27.22 -7.89 -6.64
C MET A 133 -26.15 -7.49 -5.63
N ASP A 134 -25.61 -6.28 -5.74
CA ASP A 134 -24.65 -5.71 -4.77
C ASP A 134 -25.27 -5.67 -3.36
N GLU A 135 -26.50 -5.17 -3.24
CA GLU A 135 -27.22 -5.15 -1.95
C GLU A 135 -27.49 -6.57 -1.43
N LEU A 136 -27.75 -7.54 -2.31
CA LEU A 136 -27.92 -8.93 -1.91
C LEU A 136 -26.59 -9.55 -1.44
N GLU A 137 -25.48 -9.22 -2.10
CA GLU A 137 -24.14 -9.68 -1.76
C GLU A 137 -23.73 -9.16 -0.38
N ASP A 138 -23.90 -7.86 -0.13
CA ASP A 138 -23.70 -7.22 1.18
C ASP A 138 -24.53 -7.91 2.28
N ILE A 139 -25.82 -8.19 2.01
CA ILE A 139 -26.70 -8.90 2.96
C ILE A 139 -26.21 -10.33 3.21
N THR A 140 -25.75 -11.04 2.18
CA THR A 140 -25.20 -12.39 2.36
C THR A 140 -23.90 -12.39 3.15
N GLU A 141 -23.00 -11.43 2.93
CA GLU A 141 -21.77 -11.30 3.70
C GLU A 141 -22.10 -11.05 5.18
N GLU A 142 -22.96 -10.08 5.48
CA GLU A 142 -23.40 -9.77 6.85
C GLU A 142 -24.07 -10.99 7.52
N MET A 143 -24.96 -11.69 6.80
CA MET A 143 -25.57 -12.92 7.33
C MET A 143 -24.56 -14.05 7.56
N THR A 144 -23.53 -14.18 6.73
CA THR A 144 -22.49 -15.19 6.92
C THR A 144 -21.57 -14.87 8.08
N GLU A 145 -21.25 -13.59 8.30
CA GLU A 145 -20.51 -13.16 9.48
C GLU A 145 -21.33 -13.40 10.77
N GLU A 146 -22.60 -12.98 10.79
CA GLU A 146 -23.48 -13.24 11.95
C GLU A 146 -23.63 -14.74 12.24
N SER A 147 -23.80 -15.57 11.21
CA SER A 147 -23.89 -17.03 11.38
C SER A 147 -22.58 -17.65 11.88
N ALA A 148 -21.43 -17.07 11.52
CA ALA A 148 -20.13 -17.54 11.98
C ALA A 148 -19.89 -17.16 13.45
N GLU A 149 -20.26 -15.94 13.85
CA GLU A 149 -20.21 -15.48 15.25
C GLU A 149 -21.15 -16.31 16.14
N GLU A 150 -22.38 -16.58 15.69
CA GLU A 150 -23.34 -17.39 16.44
C GLU A 150 -22.84 -18.84 16.63
N LEU A 151 -22.17 -19.41 15.62
CA LEU A 151 -21.52 -20.72 15.74
C LEU A 151 -20.33 -20.73 16.69
N GLU A 152 -19.59 -19.62 16.79
CA GLU A 152 -18.46 -19.46 17.71
C GLU A 152 -18.95 -19.34 19.16
N GLU A 153 -19.99 -18.55 19.42
CA GLU A 153 -20.61 -18.44 20.75
C GLU A 153 -21.19 -19.78 21.21
N MET A 154 -21.89 -20.51 20.33
CA MET A 154 -22.39 -21.85 20.65
C MET A 154 -21.25 -22.84 20.95
N ALA A 155 -20.13 -22.74 20.24
CA ALA A 155 -18.97 -23.60 20.50
C ALA A 155 -18.34 -23.29 21.86
N GLU A 156 -18.24 -22.02 22.25
CA GLU A 156 -17.70 -21.60 23.54
C GLU A 156 -18.62 -22.02 24.70
N GLU A 157 -19.95 -21.92 24.54
CA GLU A 157 -20.92 -22.36 25.54
C GLU A 157 -20.84 -23.88 25.76
N THR A 158 -20.76 -24.68 24.69
CA THR A 158 -20.63 -26.15 24.80
C THR A 158 -19.32 -26.61 25.44
N LEU A 159 -18.22 -25.91 25.19
CA LEU A 159 -16.94 -26.15 25.88
C LEU A 159 -17.05 -25.88 27.38
N SER A 160 -17.72 -24.79 27.76
CA SER A 160 -17.92 -24.44 29.16
C SER A 160 -18.79 -25.45 29.93
N GLU A 161 -19.84 -26.00 29.28
CA GLU A 161 -20.67 -27.05 29.86
C GLU A 161 -19.89 -28.36 30.07
N GLN A 162 -19.03 -28.74 29.11
CA GLN A 162 -18.16 -29.91 29.24
C GLN A 162 -17.18 -29.77 30.41
N ASP A 163 -16.56 -28.60 30.58
CA ASP A 163 -15.63 -28.35 31.68
C ASP A 163 -16.33 -28.44 33.05
N LEU A 164 -17.56 -27.95 33.16
CA LEU A 164 -18.39 -28.07 34.36
C LEU A 164 -18.78 -29.53 34.66
N GLU A 165 -19.16 -30.29 33.63
CA GLU A 165 -19.51 -31.71 33.77
C GLU A 165 -18.30 -32.54 34.23
N GLN A 166 -17.10 -32.25 33.70
CA GLN A 166 -15.87 -32.92 34.09
C GLN A 166 -15.47 -32.62 35.55
N ALA A 167 -15.65 -31.37 36.00
CA ALA A 167 -15.40 -30.98 37.38
C ALA A 167 -16.34 -31.69 38.37
N LEU A 168 -17.63 -31.80 38.03
CA LEU A 168 -18.60 -32.55 38.84
C LEU A 168 -18.25 -34.04 38.89
N TYR A 169 -17.85 -34.63 37.77
CA TYR A 169 -17.46 -36.04 37.72
C TYR A 169 -16.25 -36.31 38.61
N GLN A 170 -15.26 -35.43 38.60
CA GLN A 170 -14.06 -35.54 39.45
C GLN A 170 -14.43 -35.42 40.94
N GLU A 171 -15.32 -34.50 41.31
CA GLU A 171 -15.81 -34.35 42.69
C GLU A 171 -16.59 -35.59 43.15
N THR A 172 -17.38 -36.21 42.27
CA THR A 172 -18.09 -37.47 42.60
C THR A 172 -17.12 -38.63 42.83
N ILE A 173 -16.04 -38.73 42.06
CA ILE A 173 -15.01 -39.75 42.25
C ILE A 173 -14.27 -39.54 43.56
N GLU A 174 -13.88 -38.30 43.88
CA GLU A 174 -13.17 -37.97 45.12
C GLU A 174 -14.03 -38.23 46.37
N THR A 175 -15.33 -37.96 46.28
CA THR A 175 -16.27 -38.27 47.36
C THR A 175 -16.50 -39.77 47.52
N GLU A 176 -16.60 -40.55 46.44
CA GLU A 176 -16.66 -42.02 46.50
C GLU A 176 -15.39 -42.65 47.09
N ASP A 177 -14.21 -42.25 46.63
CA ASP A 177 -12.92 -42.74 47.16
C ASP A 177 -12.79 -42.47 48.66
N SER A 178 -13.24 -41.29 49.13
CA SER A 178 -13.21 -40.95 50.56
C SER A 178 -14.16 -41.80 51.41
N LEU A 179 -15.28 -42.24 50.84
CA LEU A 179 -16.26 -43.09 51.52
C LEU A 179 -15.84 -44.57 51.52
N GLU A 180 -15.12 -45.03 50.49
CA GLU A 180 -14.58 -46.39 50.44
C GLU A 180 -13.43 -46.59 51.44
N ASP A 181 -12.53 -45.61 51.60
CA ASP A 181 -11.35 -45.73 52.47
C ASP A 181 -11.72 -45.74 53.97
N ASP A 182 -12.81 -45.07 54.35
CA ASP A 182 -13.37 -45.06 55.71
C ASP A 182 -14.12 -46.37 56.08
N MET A 183 -14.56 -47.14 55.07
CA MET A 183 -15.34 -48.37 55.26
C MET A 183 -14.48 -49.65 55.23
N LEU A 184 -13.19 -49.57 54.90
CA LEU A 184 -12.29 -50.74 54.85
C LEU A 184 -11.69 -51.08 56.24
N PRO A 185 -11.91 -52.30 56.78
CA PRO A 185 -11.28 -52.73 58.03
C PRO A 185 -9.75 -52.72 57.92
N ASP A 186 -9.04 -52.26 58.95
CA ASP A 186 -7.57 -52.10 58.97
C ASP A 186 -6.75 -53.34 58.55
N LYS A 187 -7.34 -54.54 58.61
CA LYS A 187 -6.72 -55.77 58.10
C LYS A 187 -6.55 -55.83 56.58
N TYR A 188 -7.25 -54.99 55.83
CA TYR A 188 -7.25 -54.99 54.36
C TYR A 188 -6.67 -53.71 53.74
N LYS A 189 -6.19 -52.77 54.56
CA LYS A 189 -5.46 -51.60 54.05
C LYS A 189 -4.13 -52.05 53.46
N ARG A 190 -3.79 -51.55 52.26
CA ARG A 190 -2.54 -51.89 51.59
C ARG A 190 -1.37 -51.39 52.45
N ILE A 191 -0.47 -52.29 52.85
CA ILE A 191 0.73 -51.94 53.61
C ILE A 191 1.74 -51.33 52.63
N ASP A 192 2.19 -50.10 52.89
CA ASP A 192 3.21 -49.44 52.07
C ASP A 192 4.58 -50.11 52.29
N TYR A 193 5.16 -50.66 51.22
CA TYR A 193 6.41 -51.45 51.26
C TYR A 193 7.63 -50.66 50.75
N ARG A 194 7.59 -49.33 50.80
CA ARG A 194 8.77 -48.51 50.50
C ARG A 194 9.73 -48.53 51.70
N VAL A 195 10.87 -49.18 51.50
CA VAL A 195 12.10 -49.11 52.32
C VAL A 195 13.02 -48.03 51.76
#